data_AF-A0A084TKA9-F1
#
_entry.id   AF-A0A084TKA9-F1
#
_cell.length_a   1.000
_cell.length_b   1.000
_cell.length_c   1.000
_cell.angle_alpha   90.00
_cell.angle_beta   90.00
_cell.angle_gamma   90.00
#
_symmetry.space_group_name_H-M   'P 1'
#
loop_
_entity.id
_entity.type
_entity.pdbx_description
1 polymer ?
#
loop_
_entity_poly.entity_id
_entity_poly.type
_entity_poly.pdbx_seq_one_letter_code
_entity_poly.pdbx_strand_id
1 'polypeptide(L)'
;MRQTILIITLALSYAVNVNGQNFAFIGENSYPSTEKFMLQSNSDKEDIGNLNLVFAKDGTASLIIVSSKLTDVVKIAEKLIIYLDDGTVISCTDRGINDNVDDVAISAYHLTASELSKMKNSNINTIRFEIVCPVCGPLNSWEGVYSASNKGSSRTDFTKVIESFFK
;
A
#
# COMPACT_ATOMS: atom_id res chain seq x y z
N MET A 1 19.63 2.44 -49.07
CA MET A 1 20.10 1.65 -47.91
C MET A 1 20.53 2.52 -46.73
N ARG A 2 21.41 3.52 -46.92
CA ARG A 2 21.90 4.37 -45.80
C ARG A 2 20.81 5.23 -45.13
N GLN A 3 19.88 5.79 -45.90
CA GLN A 3 18.72 6.55 -45.39
C GLN A 3 17.70 5.66 -44.67
N THR A 4 17.44 4.46 -45.21
CA THR A 4 16.51 3.50 -44.61
C THR A 4 17.01 2.99 -43.25
N ILE A 5 18.32 2.80 -43.10
CA ILE A 5 18.94 2.42 -41.81
C ILE A 5 18.78 3.54 -40.77
N LEU A 6 18.99 4.80 -41.15
CA LEU A 6 18.84 5.98 -40.27
C LEU A 6 17.41 6.16 -39.76
N ILE A 7 16.41 5.91 -40.59
CA ILE A 7 15.00 6.02 -40.20
C ILE A 7 14.63 4.91 -39.20
N ILE A 8 15.15 3.69 -39.40
CA ILE A 8 14.91 2.56 -38.51
C ILE A 8 15.55 2.80 -37.13
N THR A 9 16.80 3.28 -37.07
CA THR A 9 17.43 3.59 -35.77
C THR A 9 16.73 4.72 -35.02
N LEU A 10 16.26 5.74 -35.73
CA LEU A 10 15.52 6.84 -35.11
C LEU A 10 14.15 6.36 -34.59
N ALA A 11 13.43 5.53 -35.34
CA ALA A 11 12.17 4.93 -34.90
C ALA A 11 12.34 4.02 -33.67
N LEU A 12 13.41 3.22 -33.60
CA LEU A 12 13.70 2.39 -32.43
C LEU A 12 14.02 3.23 -31.17
N SER A 13 14.63 4.41 -31.32
CA SER A 13 14.93 5.28 -30.17
C SER A 13 13.70 5.92 -29.51
N TYR A 14 12.57 6.03 -30.22
CA TYR A 14 11.31 6.54 -29.64
C TYR A 14 10.51 5.45 -28.90
N ALA A 15 10.77 4.17 -29.16
CA ALA A 15 10.01 3.07 -28.59
C ALA A 15 10.42 2.67 -27.14
N VAL A 16 11.52 3.23 -26.61
CA VAL A 16 12.13 2.78 -25.34
C VAL A 16 11.61 3.48 -24.08
N ASN A 17 10.56 4.30 -24.14
CA ASN A 17 10.00 4.97 -22.95
C ASN A 17 8.61 4.45 -22.55
N VAL A 18 8.40 3.13 -22.60
CA VAL A 18 7.22 2.51 -21.97
C VAL A 18 7.52 2.31 -20.48
N ASN A 19 7.21 3.32 -19.66
CA ASN A 19 7.17 3.15 -18.22
C ASN A 19 5.95 2.27 -17.90
N GLY A 20 6.18 1.02 -17.52
CA GLY A 20 5.11 0.15 -17.02
C GLY A 20 4.47 0.78 -15.78
N GLN A 21 3.17 1.05 -15.83
CA GLN A 21 2.41 1.51 -14.67
C GLN A 21 2.09 0.30 -13.78
N ASN A 22 2.39 0.40 -12.49
CA ASN A 22 1.98 -0.62 -11.52
C ASN A 22 0.48 -0.53 -11.25
N PHE A 23 -0.13 -1.66 -10.94
CA PHE A 23 -1.54 -1.74 -10.54
C PHE A 23 -1.69 -2.57 -9.27
N ALA A 24 -2.60 -2.13 -8.40
CA ALA A 24 -3.12 -2.92 -7.30
C ALA A 24 -4.51 -3.45 -7.67
N PHE A 25 -4.80 -4.70 -7.31
CA PHE A 25 -6.07 -5.36 -7.62
C PHE A 25 -6.79 -5.68 -6.32
N ILE A 26 -8.09 -5.39 -6.26
CA ILE A 26 -8.98 -5.73 -5.14
C ILE A 26 -10.33 -6.12 -5.72
N GLY A 27 -10.73 -7.38 -5.56
CA GLY A 27 -11.88 -7.96 -6.24
C GLY A 27 -11.79 -7.76 -7.76
N GLU A 28 -12.84 -7.18 -8.34
CA GLU A 28 -12.94 -6.90 -9.77
C GLU A 28 -12.32 -5.55 -10.19
N ASN A 29 -11.74 -4.81 -9.24
CA ASN A 29 -11.21 -3.47 -9.48
C ASN A 29 -9.68 -3.46 -9.59
N SER A 30 -9.18 -2.57 -10.44
CA SER A 30 -7.74 -2.30 -10.58
C SER A 30 -7.45 -0.81 -10.38
N TYR A 31 -6.39 -0.52 -9.64
CA TYR A 31 -6.01 0.84 -9.26
C TYR A 31 -4.57 1.11 -9.68
N PRO A 32 -4.30 2.13 -10.50
CA PRO A 32 -2.94 2.59 -10.75
C PRO A 32 -2.22 2.86 -9.43
N SER A 33 -1.04 2.27 -9.24
CA SER A 33 -0.34 2.28 -7.96
C SER A 33 1.15 2.59 -8.09
N THR A 34 1.78 2.84 -6.94
CA THR A 34 3.23 2.76 -6.77
C THR A 34 3.70 1.31 -6.86
N GLU A 35 5.01 1.10 -6.80
CA GLU A 35 5.56 -0.18 -6.39
C GLU A 35 5.15 -0.54 -4.95
N LYS A 36 5.36 -1.80 -4.57
CA LYS A 36 5.02 -2.36 -3.26
C LYS A 36 6.15 -2.09 -2.26
N PHE A 37 5.78 -1.49 -1.13
CA PHE A 37 6.68 -1.25 -0.01
C PHE A 37 6.31 -2.17 1.16
N MET A 38 7.29 -2.51 1.99
CA MET A 38 7.10 -3.42 3.11
C MET A 38 7.49 -2.73 4.42
N LEU A 39 6.57 -2.76 5.39
CA LEU A 39 6.80 -2.38 6.78
C LEU A 39 7.01 -3.65 7.60
N GLN A 40 8.00 -3.61 8.50
CA GLN A 40 8.34 -4.75 9.33
C GLN A 40 7.33 -4.89 10.47
N SER A 41 6.76 -6.09 10.64
CA SER A 41 5.84 -6.39 11.75
C SER A 41 6.50 -6.07 13.10
N ASN A 42 5.70 -5.53 14.02
CA ASN A 42 6.08 -5.37 15.43
C ASN A 42 5.53 -6.50 16.31
N SER A 43 4.73 -7.41 15.75
CA SER A 43 4.22 -8.57 16.49
C SER A 43 5.31 -9.64 16.59
N ASP A 44 5.29 -10.36 17.71
CA ASP A 44 6.06 -11.57 17.99
C ASP A 44 5.34 -12.86 17.54
N LYS A 45 4.07 -12.76 17.12
CA LYS A 45 3.32 -13.89 16.58
C LYS A 45 3.83 -14.27 15.19
N GLU A 46 4.20 -15.53 15.01
CA GLU A 46 4.70 -16.07 13.73
C GLU A 46 3.69 -15.89 12.58
N ASP A 47 2.42 -15.98 12.93
CA ASP A 47 1.26 -15.82 12.05
C ASP A 47 1.03 -14.38 11.57
N ILE A 48 1.62 -13.38 12.24
CA ILE A 48 1.41 -11.97 11.93
C ILE A 48 2.63 -11.40 11.21
N GLY A 49 2.60 -11.56 9.88
CA GLY A 49 3.66 -11.13 8.98
C GLY A 49 3.80 -9.62 8.82
N ASN A 50 4.75 -9.24 7.97
CA ASN A 50 4.98 -7.85 7.57
C ASN A 50 3.75 -7.25 6.89
N LEU A 51 3.62 -5.92 6.98
CA LEU A 51 2.57 -5.18 6.29
C LEU A 51 3.12 -4.62 4.99
N ASN A 52 2.58 -5.05 3.87
CA ASN A 52 2.85 -4.42 2.59
C ASN A 52 1.92 -3.23 2.39
N LEU A 53 2.38 -2.23 1.66
CA LEU A 53 1.55 -1.11 1.24
C LEU A 53 1.91 -0.61 -0.16
N VAL A 54 0.92 -0.06 -0.83
CA VAL A 54 1.06 0.73 -2.06
C VAL A 54 0.22 1.99 -1.91
N PHE A 55 0.64 3.07 -2.57
CA PHE A 55 -0.25 4.20 -2.82
C PHE A 55 -0.92 4.01 -4.16
N ALA A 56 -2.22 4.31 -4.25
CA ALA A 56 -2.98 4.11 -5.47
C ALA A 56 -3.92 5.29 -5.75
N LYS A 57 -4.41 5.37 -6.99
CA LYS A 57 -5.39 6.36 -7.44
C LYS A 57 -6.68 5.65 -7.82
N ASP A 58 -7.80 6.21 -7.39
CA ASP A 58 -9.15 5.82 -7.82
C ASP A 58 -9.86 7.07 -8.35
N GLY A 59 -9.72 7.32 -9.64
CA GLY A 59 -10.13 8.60 -10.25
C GLY A 59 -9.44 9.78 -9.57
N THR A 60 -10.23 10.62 -8.89
CA THR A 60 -9.73 11.78 -8.11
C THR A 60 -9.39 11.43 -6.66
N ALA A 61 -9.77 10.25 -6.18
CA ALA A 61 -9.46 9.80 -4.84
C ALA A 61 -8.04 9.24 -4.78
N SER A 62 -7.38 9.47 -3.65
CA SER A 62 -6.08 8.89 -3.32
C SER A 62 -6.29 7.79 -2.31
N LEU A 63 -5.61 6.66 -2.49
CA LEU A 63 -5.73 5.48 -1.66
C LEU A 63 -4.38 5.11 -1.06
N ILE A 64 -4.41 4.58 0.15
CA ILE A 64 -3.39 3.67 0.65
C ILE A 64 -4.00 2.27 0.69
N ILE A 65 -3.37 1.33 0.01
CA ILE A 65 -3.77 -0.07 0.01
C ILE A 65 -2.74 -0.82 0.82
N VAL A 66 -3.19 -1.53 1.85
CA VAL A 66 -2.34 -2.36 2.71
C VAL A 66 -2.68 -3.82 2.51
N SER A 67 -1.68 -4.69 2.67
CA SER A 67 -1.90 -6.13 2.64
C SER A 67 -0.92 -6.89 3.51
N SER A 68 -1.36 -8.02 4.03
CA SER A 68 -0.50 -8.93 4.77
C SER A 68 -0.89 -10.37 4.47
N LYS A 69 0.08 -11.28 4.54
CA LYS A 69 -0.17 -12.71 4.45
C LYS A 69 -0.75 -13.17 5.79
N LEU A 70 -1.98 -13.64 5.77
CA LEU A 70 -2.75 -14.11 6.91
C LEU A 70 -3.40 -15.46 6.55
N THR A 71 -4.70 -15.62 6.78
CA THR A 71 -5.53 -16.78 6.40
C THR A 71 -6.77 -16.28 5.65
N ASP A 72 -7.32 -17.08 4.75
CA ASP A 72 -8.55 -16.82 3.98
C ASP A 72 -9.78 -16.36 4.79
N VAL A 73 -9.90 -16.74 6.07
CA VAL A 73 -11.05 -16.39 6.92
C VAL A 73 -10.97 -15.01 7.61
N VAL A 74 -9.82 -14.32 7.53
CA VAL A 74 -9.64 -13.01 8.18
C VAL A 74 -9.54 -11.88 7.17
N LYS A 75 -9.71 -10.65 7.64
CA LYS A 75 -9.48 -9.44 6.84
C LYS A 75 -8.83 -8.37 7.67
N ILE A 76 -8.07 -7.50 7.00
CA ILE A 76 -7.73 -6.20 7.58
C ILE A 76 -8.98 -5.34 7.42
N ALA A 77 -9.42 -4.66 8.48
CA ALA A 77 -10.61 -3.82 8.42
C ALA A 77 -10.59 -2.79 9.55
N GLU A 78 -11.65 -2.00 9.63
CA GLU A 78 -11.87 -1.01 10.66
C GLU A 78 -10.79 0.08 10.64
N LYS A 79 -10.03 0.24 11.71
CA LYS A 79 -9.21 1.45 11.88
C LYS A 79 -7.78 1.24 11.39
N LEU A 80 -7.40 1.95 10.33
CA LEU A 80 -6.00 2.16 9.96
C LEU A 80 -5.50 3.48 10.56
N ILE A 81 -4.42 3.42 11.35
CA ILE A 81 -3.78 4.61 11.93
C ILE A 81 -2.33 4.67 11.45
N ILE A 82 -1.94 5.80 10.86
CA ILE A 82 -0.58 6.06 10.40
C ILE A 82 0.08 7.06 11.36
N TYR A 83 1.16 6.64 11.99
CA TYR A 83 2.04 7.48 12.80
C TYR A 83 3.20 7.97 11.95
N LEU A 84 3.44 9.27 11.95
CA LEU A 84 4.54 9.90 11.23
C LEU A 84 5.73 10.18 12.17
N ASP A 85 6.93 10.38 11.60
CA ASP A 85 8.18 10.57 12.35
C ASP A 85 8.16 11.83 13.24
N ASP A 86 7.35 12.85 12.91
CA ASP A 86 7.12 14.07 13.70
C ASP A 86 6.07 13.90 14.82
N GLY A 87 5.52 12.70 15.00
CA GLY A 87 4.48 12.40 15.98
C GLY A 87 3.06 12.73 15.50
N THR A 88 2.89 13.22 14.27
CA THR A 88 1.57 13.43 13.68
C THR A 88 0.85 12.09 13.49
N VAL A 89 -0.46 12.08 13.79
CA VAL A 89 -1.33 10.91 13.65
C VAL A 89 -2.35 11.15 12.55
N ILE A 90 -2.47 10.19 11.63
CA ILE A 90 -3.51 10.14 10.60
C ILE A 90 -4.40 8.93 10.90
N SER A 91 -5.70 9.16 11.04
CA SER A 91 -6.69 8.08 11.25
C SER A 91 -7.52 7.93 9.98
N CYS A 92 -7.22 6.91 9.18
CA CYS A 92 -7.95 6.65 7.96
C CYS A 92 -9.34 6.07 8.30
N THR A 93 -10.35 6.44 7.51
CA THR A 93 -11.71 5.92 7.67
C THR A 93 -11.86 4.64 6.83
N ASP A 94 -12.32 3.55 7.45
CA ASP A 94 -12.71 2.35 6.70
C ASP A 94 -13.87 2.65 5.76
N ARG A 95 -13.81 2.10 4.56
CA ARG A 95 -14.92 2.15 3.60
C ARG A 95 -15.40 0.76 3.16
N GLY A 96 -14.90 -0.30 3.81
CA GLY A 96 -15.27 -1.67 3.50
C GLY A 96 -14.67 -2.18 2.19
N ILE A 97 -13.63 -1.52 1.67
CA ILE A 97 -12.91 -1.98 0.47
C ILE A 97 -11.82 -2.93 0.94
N ASN A 98 -12.18 -4.21 1.06
CA ASN A 98 -11.28 -5.28 1.46
C ASN A 98 -11.54 -6.53 0.64
N ASP A 99 -10.52 -7.38 0.57
CA ASP A 99 -10.54 -8.65 -0.13
C ASP A 99 -9.57 -9.62 0.55
N ASN A 100 -9.75 -10.91 0.32
CA ASN A 100 -8.80 -11.93 0.72
C ASN A 100 -8.66 -12.94 -0.42
N VAL A 101 -7.45 -13.01 -0.98
CA VAL A 101 -7.12 -13.90 -2.09
C VAL A 101 -5.81 -14.61 -1.76
N ASP A 102 -5.81 -15.94 -1.86
CA ASP A 102 -4.63 -16.78 -1.60
C ASP A 102 -3.94 -16.46 -0.26
N ASP A 103 -4.74 -16.36 0.81
CA ASP A 103 -4.30 -16.01 2.18
C ASP A 103 -3.66 -14.62 2.29
N VAL A 104 -3.93 -13.71 1.36
CA VAL A 104 -3.49 -12.32 1.43
C VAL A 104 -4.70 -11.44 1.69
N ALA A 105 -4.82 -10.95 2.93
CA ALA A 105 -5.80 -9.94 3.27
C ALA A 105 -5.35 -8.58 2.72
N ILE A 106 -6.22 -7.94 1.93
CA ILE A 106 -5.97 -6.65 1.27
C ILE A 106 -7.04 -5.66 1.71
N SER A 107 -6.68 -4.41 1.93
CA SER A 107 -7.65 -3.36 2.25
C SER A 107 -7.21 -2.00 1.73
N ALA A 108 -8.16 -1.23 1.20
CA ALA A 108 -7.95 0.12 0.73
C ALA A 108 -8.59 1.16 1.65
N TYR A 109 -7.84 2.23 1.92
CA TYR A 109 -8.28 3.35 2.71
C TYR A 109 -8.10 4.64 1.93
N HIS A 110 -9.11 5.51 1.97
CA HIS A 110 -9.02 6.81 1.32
C HIS A 110 -8.10 7.75 2.10
N LEU A 111 -7.31 8.51 1.36
CA LEU A 111 -6.47 9.59 1.86
C LEU A 111 -7.01 10.92 1.35
N THR A 112 -7.25 11.84 2.27
CA THR A 112 -7.59 13.23 1.97
C THR A 112 -6.33 14.01 1.55
N ALA A 113 -6.54 15.14 0.88
CA ALA A 113 -5.45 16.04 0.51
C ALA A 113 -4.64 16.54 1.73
N SER A 114 -5.31 16.76 2.87
CA SER A 114 -4.65 17.16 4.11
C SER A 114 -3.73 16.05 4.66
N GLU A 115 -4.17 14.80 4.62
CA GLU A 115 -3.38 13.65 5.06
C GLU A 115 -2.18 13.41 4.15
N LEU A 116 -2.36 13.50 2.83
CA LEU A 116 -1.25 13.48 1.87
C LEU A 116 -0.23 14.59 2.15
N SER A 117 -0.70 15.82 2.42
CA SER A 117 0.19 16.93 2.74
C SER A 117 1.01 16.68 4.01
N LYS A 118 0.42 16.06 5.03
CA LYS A 118 1.15 15.67 6.26
C LYS A 118 2.25 14.65 5.93
N MET A 119 1.93 13.63 5.12
CA MET A 119 2.90 12.61 4.73
C MET A 119 3.98 13.10 3.74
N LYS A 120 3.72 14.20 3.01
CA LYS A 120 4.77 14.91 2.25
C LYS A 120 5.79 15.60 3.16
N ASN A 121 5.37 16.04 4.35
CA ASN A 121 6.21 16.78 5.28
C ASN A 121 6.91 15.90 6.32
N SER A 122 6.36 14.71 6.61
CA SER A 122 6.86 13.81 7.64
C SER A 122 6.70 12.36 7.18
N ASN A 123 7.77 11.57 7.29
CA ASN A 123 7.79 10.21 6.78
C ASN A 123 6.90 9.29 7.63
N ILE A 124 6.39 8.19 7.03
CA ILE A 124 5.66 7.18 7.78
C ILE A 124 6.63 6.47 8.72
N ASN A 125 6.30 6.47 10.02
CA ASN A 125 7.03 5.75 11.05
C ASN A 125 6.45 4.36 11.26
N THR A 126 5.15 4.28 11.55
CA THR A 126 4.46 3.05 11.93
C THR A 126 3.01 3.10 11.46
N ILE A 127 2.47 1.97 11.03
CA ILE A 127 1.04 1.80 10.74
C ILE A 127 0.46 0.81 11.74
N ARG A 128 -0.61 1.23 12.44
CA ARG A 128 -1.46 0.36 13.25
C ARG A 128 -2.68 -0.04 12.44
N PHE A 129 -2.99 -1.32 12.42
CA PHE A 129 -4.09 -1.91 11.67
C PHE A 129 -4.80 -2.96 12.51
N GLU A 130 -6.05 -3.26 12.16
CA GLU A 130 -6.87 -4.22 12.87
C GLU A 130 -7.17 -5.40 11.94
N ILE A 131 -6.96 -6.61 12.46
CA ILE A 131 -7.35 -7.85 11.81
C ILE A 131 -8.64 -8.28 12.48
N VAL A 132 -9.67 -8.54 11.68
CA VAL A 132 -10.97 -9.02 12.15
C VAL A 132 -11.29 -10.35 11.48
N CYS A 133 -11.99 -11.22 12.20
CA CYS A 133 -12.44 -12.49 11.65
C CYS A 133 -13.97 -12.61 11.69
N PRO A 134 -14.69 -12.33 10.59
CA PRO A 134 -16.15 -12.31 10.58
C PRO A 134 -16.82 -13.65 10.91
N VAL A 135 -16.12 -14.76 10.67
CA VAL A 135 -16.64 -16.13 10.85
C VAL A 135 -15.99 -16.85 12.02
N CYS A 136 -14.99 -16.26 12.67
CA CYS A 136 -14.32 -16.92 13.78
C CYS A 136 -15.15 -16.82 15.06
N GLY A 137 -15.06 -17.87 15.87
CA GLY A 137 -15.56 -17.83 17.25
C GLY A 137 -14.68 -16.98 18.18
N PRO A 138 -15.08 -16.86 19.46
CA PRO A 138 -14.40 -16.04 20.47
C PRO A 138 -12.98 -16.52 20.85
N LEU A 139 -12.52 -17.67 20.35
CA LEU A 139 -11.21 -18.26 20.65
C LEU A 139 -10.26 -18.21 19.44
N ASN A 140 -10.26 -17.11 18.68
CA ASN A 140 -9.38 -16.98 17.52
C ASN A 140 -8.10 -16.20 17.88
N SER A 141 -6.96 -16.66 17.37
CA SER A 141 -5.63 -16.10 17.66
C SER A 141 -5.23 -14.94 16.75
N TRP A 142 -5.99 -14.74 15.67
CA TRP A 142 -5.70 -13.82 14.58
C TRP A 142 -6.24 -12.42 14.85
N GLU A 143 -7.47 -12.33 15.35
CA GLU A 143 -8.14 -11.06 15.59
C GLU A 143 -7.38 -10.22 16.61
N GLY A 144 -7.32 -8.92 16.33
CA GLY A 144 -6.69 -7.97 17.22
C GLY A 144 -6.06 -6.80 16.50
N VAL A 145 -5.33 -6.03 17.29
CA VAL A 145 -4.69 -4.79 16.88
C VAL A 145 -3.20 -5.03 16.74
N TYR A 146 -2.67 -4.74 15.56
CA TYR A 146 -1.28 -4.96 15.22
C TYR A 146 -0.65 -3.68 14.69
N SER A 147 0.68 -3.69 14.56
CA SER A 147 1.40 -2.61 13.92
C SER A 147 2.62 -3.09 13.17
N ALA A 148 3.01 -2.33 12.16
CA ALA A 148 4.23 -2.54 11.39
C ALA A 148 4.96 -1.21 11.18
N SER A 149 6.28 -1.23 11.29
CA SER A 149 7.12 -0.04 11.29
C SER A 149 8.05 0.05 10.09
N ASN A 150 8.29 1.28 9.66
CA ASN A 150 9.23 1.66 8.63
C ASN A 150 10.67 1.69 9.17
N LYS A 151 11.25 0.50 9.34
CA LYS A 151 12.54 0.30 9.98
C LYS A 151 13.39 -0.74 9.25
N GLY A 152 14.65 -0.87 9.66
CA GLY A 152 15.57 -1.86 9.12
C GLY A 152 16.00 -1.55 7.67
N SER A 153 16.40 -2.60 6.96
CA SER A 153 16.87 -2.51 5.57
C SER A 153 15.76 -2.16 4.57
N SER A 154 14.50 -2.32 4.94
CA SER A 154 13.32 -1.96 4.14
C SER A 154 12.83 -0.53 4.38
N ARG A 155 13.56 0.29 5.15
CA ARG A 155 13.14 1.66 5.45
C ARG A 155 13.01 2.47 4.16
N THR A 156 11.81 2.98 3.90
CA THR A 156 11.45 3.74 2.71
C THR A 156 11.25 5.23 3.06
N ASP A 157 11.66 6.11 2.17
CA ASP A 157 11.36 7.55 2.26
C ASP A 157 10.03 7.85 1.56
N PHE A 158 8.92 7.71 2.29
CA PHE A 158 7.59 7.90 1.74
C PHE A 158 7.27 9.35 1.39
N THR A 159 8.01 10.32 1.93
CA THR A 159 7.84 11.73 1.55
C THR A 159 8.07 11.91 0.05
N LYS A 160 9.15 11.31 -0.48
CA LYS A 160 9.48 11.30 -1.91
C LYS A 160 8.52 10.47 -2.75
N VAL A 161 8.07 9.32 -2.23
CA VAL A 161 7.10 8.46 -2.93
C VAL A 161 5.80 9.23 -3.16
N ILE A 162 5.28 9.90 -2.13
CA ILE A 162 4.03 10.64 -2.20
C ILE A 162 4.18 11.90 -3.06
N GLU A 163 5.30 12.61 -2.94
CA GLU A 163 5.60 13.78 -3.78
C GLU A 163 5.72 13.41 -5.26
N SER A 164 6.29 12.25 -5.59
CA SER A 164 6.43 11.80 -6.98
C SER A 164 5.15 11.23 -7.56
N PHE A 165 4.38 10.46 -6.79
CA PHE A 165 3.23 9.72 -7.29
C PHE A 165 1.95 10.58 -7.38
N PHE A 166 1.70 11.45 -6.40
CA PHE A 166 0.51 12.32 -6.34
C PHE A 166 0.82 13.75 -6.81
N LYS A 167 1.62 13.87 -7.88
CA LYS A 167 1.76 15.10 -8.65
C LYS A 167 0.47 15.44 -9.38
#